data_AF-A0A0S6XFS1-F1
#
_entry.id   AF-A0A0S6XFS1-F1
#
_cell.length_a   1.000
_cell.length_b   1.000
_cell.length_c   1.000
_cell.angle_alpha   90.00
_cell.angle_beta   90.00
_cell.angle_gamma   90.00
#
_symmetry.space_group_name_H-M   'P 1'
#
loop_
_entity.id
_entity.type
_entity.pdbx_description
1 polymer ?
#
loop_
_entity_poly.entity_id
_entity_poly.type
_entity_poly.pdbx_seq_one_letter_code
_entity_poly.pdbx_strand_id
1 'polypeptide(L)'
;MVRRRDYHEKVLDHYNRPRNVGSMSKTDTDVGTGLVGAPACGDVMKLQIRVDPKDNTIADVKFKTFGCGSAIASSSYLTELVRGMTLEQAGRIKNTEIAKELCLPPVKLHCSMLAEDAIKSAISNYYTKNPNARQTDLGGKGAPLPKVEIETISAGQPSAIAA
;
A
#
# COMPACT_ATOMS: atom_id res chain seq x y z
N MET A 1 9.12 -32.48 -13.89
CA MET A 1 8.21 -32.09 -12.79
C MET A 1 8.39 -30.60 -12.53
N VAL A 2 7.64 -29.76 -13.23
CA VAL A 2 7.74 -28.30 -13.04
C VAL A 2 7.09 -28.00 -11.70
N ARG A 3 7.91 -27.75 -10.66
CA ARG A 3 7.44 -27.23 -9.36
C ARG A 3 6.57 -26.01 -9.69
N ARG A 4 5.27 -26.10 -9.41
CA ARG A 4 4.40 -24.92 -9.44
C ARG A 4 5.11 -23.90 -8.56
N ARG A 5 5.43 -22.74 -9.14
CA ARG A 5 5.97 -21.62 -8.38
C ARG A 5 4.77 -21.15 -7.55
N ASP A 6 4.59 -21.71 -6.38
CA ASP A 6 3.49 -21.38 -5.47
C ASP A 6 3.60 -19.90 -5.12
N TYR A 7 2.77 -19.11 -5.80
CA TYR A 7 2.42 -17.79 -5.32
C TYR A 7 1.47 -17.99 -4.16
N HIS A 8 1.68 -17.27 -3.07
CA HIS A 8 0.76 -17.33 -1.96
C HIS A 8 -0.64 -16.87 -2.43
N GLU A 9 -1.69 -17.51 -1.95
CA GLU A 9 -3.09 -17.21 -2.28
C GLU A 9 -3.44 -15.73 -2.16
N LYS A 10 -2.86 -15.04 -1.16
CA LYS A 10 -2.96 -13.58 -1.01
C LYS A 10 -2.41 -12.82 -2.22
N VAL A 11 -1.23 -13.20 -2.71
CA VAL A 11 -0.60 -12.56 -3.88
C VAL A 11 -1.46 -12.77 -5.13
N LEU A 12 -2.00 -13.98 -5.31
CA LEU A 12 -2.89 -14.32 -6.41
C LEU A 12 -4.21 -13.55 -6.36
N ASP A 13 -4.80 -13.39 -5.17
CA ASP A 13 -6.04 -12.64 -4.97
C ASP A 13 -5.87 -11.16 -5.32
N HIS A 14 -4.82 -10.50 -4.80
CA HIS A 14 -4.51 -9.11 -5.15
C HIS A 14 -4.09 -8.94 -6.62
N TYR A 15 -3.55 -9.98 -7.25
CA TYR A 15 -3.20 -9.94 -8.68
C TYR A 15 -4.44 -10.08 -9.57
N ASN A 16 -5.34 -11.02 -9.26
CA ASN A 16 -6.55 -11.26 -10.04
C ASN A 16 -7.61 -10.17 -9.82
N ARG A 17 -7.69 -9.61 -8.60
CA ARG A 17 -8.64 -8.58 -8.21
C ARG A 17 -7.92 -7.43 -7.51
N PRO A 18 -7.07 -6.67 -8.22
CA PRO A 18 -6.38 -5.54 -7.62
C PRO A 18 -7.41 -4.49 -7.18
N ARG A 19 -7.40 -4.16 -5.88
CA ARG A 19 -8.27 -3.12 -5.31
C ARG A 19 -7.74 -1.75 -5.69
N ASN A 20 -8.55 -0.70 -5.67
CA ASN A 20 -8.04 0.68 -5.75
C ASN A 20 -7.19 1.04 -7.00
N VAL A 21 -7.31 0.28 -8.09
CA VAL A 21 -6.65 0.60 -9.35
C VAL A 21 -7.31 1.83 -9.96
N GLY A 22 -6.51 2.84 -10.29
CA GLY A 22 -7.05 4.05 -10.89
C GLY A 22 -6.06 5.20 -10.92
N SER A 23 -6.57 6.38 -11.19
CA SER A 23 -5.80 7.61 -11.09
C SER A 23 -6.67 8.74 -10.59
N MET A 24 -6.07 9.66 -9.87
CA MET A 24 -6.71 10.89 -9.40
C MET A 24 -6.15 12.10 -10.15
N SER A 25 -6.90 13.20 -10.10
CA SER A 25 -6.43 14.49 -10.57
C SER A 25 -5.21 14.93 -9.76
N LYS A 26 -4.10 15.22 -10.43
CA LYS A 26 -2.88 15.74 -9.78
C LYS A 26 -3.02 17.21 -9.38
N THR A 27 -4.07 17.88 -9.89
CA THR A 27 -4.31 19.32 -9.75
C THR A 27 -4.85 19.68 -8.37
N ASP A 28 -5.43 18.72 -7.64
CA ASP A 28 -5.84 18.92 -6.25
C ASP A 28 -4.61 19.21 -5.37
N THR A 29 -4.77 20.18 -4.48
CA THR A 29 -3.85 20.47 -3.37
C THR A 29 -3.81 19.32 -2.36
N ASP A 30 -4.94 18.65 -2.18
CA ASP A 30 -5.14 17.57 -1.22
C ASP A 30 -4.65 16.19 -1.73
N VAL A 31 -4.13 16.15 -2.97
CA VAL A 31 -3.64 14.92 -3.60
C VAL A 31 -2.12 14.90 -3.68
N GLY A 32 -1.51 13.97 -2.94
CA GLY A 32 -0.11 13.59 -3.05
C GLY A 32 0.11 12.57 -4.15
N THR A 33 1.11 12.78 -5.01
CA THR A 33 1.47 11.82 -6.06
C THR A 33 2.91 11.38 -5.91
N GLY A 34 3.12 10.07 -5.76
CA GLY A 34 4.43 9.42 -5.79
C GLY A 34 4.59 8.62 -7.07
N LEU A 35 5.70 8.81 -7.78
CA LEU A 35 6.11 7.98 -8.90
C LEU A 35 7.48 7.42 -8.58
N VAL A 36 7.59 6.10 -8.52
CA VAL A 36 8.82 5.39 -8.15
C VAL A 36 9.06 4.21 -9.09
N GLY A 37 10.31 3.76 -9.13
CA GLY A 37 10.74 2.68 -10.01
C GLY A 37 11.46 3.18 -11.25
N ALA A 38 12.11 2.24 -11.94
CA ALA A 38 12.97 2.53 -13.08
C ALA A 38 12.51 1.68 -14.28
N PRO A 39 12.35 2.28 -15.47
CA PRO A 39 12.03 1.53 -16.68
C PRO A 39 13.03 0.41 -16.98
N ALA A 40 14.30 0.60 -16.59
CA ALA A 40 15.37 -0.38 -16.75
C ALA A 40 15.15 -1.66 -15.93
N CYS A 41 14.48 -1.57 -14.78
CA CYS A 41 14.18 -2.73 -13.93
C CYS A 41 12.85 -3.40 -14.29
N GLY A 42 12.04 -2.76 -15.15
CA GLY A 42 10.73 -3.27 -15.54
C GLY A 42 9.62 -3.08 -14.51
N ASP A 43 9.92 -2.49 -13.35
CA ASP A 43 8.94 -2.18 -12.29
C ASP A 43 8.83 -0.65 -12.09
N VAL A 44 7.64 -0.11 -12.34
CA VAL A 44 7.29 1.30 -12.18
C VAL A 44 5.95 1.40 -11.48
N MET A 45 5.92 2.09 -10.34
CA MET A 45 4.72 2.27 -9.52
C MET A 45 4.38 3.75 -9.40
N LYS A 46 3.10 4.07 -9.62
CA LYS A 46 2.50 5.37 -9.38
C LYS A 46 1.45 5.23 -8.29
N LEU A 47 1.66 5.91 -7.18
CA LEU A 47 0.73 5.98 -6.05
C LEU A 47 0.15 7.40 -5.97
N GLN A 48 -1.15 7.49 -5.78
CA GLN A 48 -1.86 8.74 -5.55
C GLN A 48 -2.70 8.61 -4.28
N ILE A 49 -2.46 9.49 -3.32
CA ILE A 49 -3.19 9.55 -2.05
C ILE A 49 -3.96 10.85 -2.00
N ARG A 50 -5.22 10.78 -1.58
CA ARG A 50 -6.03 11.95 -1.20
C ARG A 50 -6.05 12.03 0.30
N VAL A 51 -5.64 13.17 0.83
CA VAL A 51 -5.56 13.43 2.27
C VAL A 51 -6.67 14.40 2.64
N ASP A 52 -7.32 14.17 3.77
CA ASP A 52 -8.20 15.18 4.35
C ASP A 52 -7.38 16.16 5.21
N PRO A 53 -7.45 17.47 4.94
CA PRO A 53 -6.64 18.48 5.63
C PRO A 53 -7.05 18.68 7.10
N LYS A 54 -8.23 18.21 7.53
CA LYS A 54 -8.69 18.37 8.92
C LYS A 54 -7.98 17.39 9.87
N ASP A 55 -7.87 16.14 9.44
CA ASP A 55 -7.34 15.04 10.27
C ASP A 55 -5.99 14.50 9.77
N ASN A 56 -5.43 15.07 8.69
CA ASN A 56 -4.23 14.55 8.02
C ASN A 56 -4.32 13.05 7.71
N THR A 57 -5.54 12.61 7.41
CA THR A 57 -5.90 11.20 7.20
C THR A 57 -6.12 10.92 5.73
N ILE A 58 -5.67 9.77 5.26
CA ILE A 58 -5.78 9.36 3.86
C ILE A 58 -7.22 8.89 3.58
N ALA A 59 -8.01 9.73 2.93
CA ALA A 59 -9.41 9.45 2.61
C ALA A 59 -9.58 8.44 1.46
N ASP A 60 -8.76 8.58 0.41
CA ASP A 60 -8.78 7.65 -0.72
C ASP A 60 -7.37 7.46 -1.29
N VAL A 61 -7.15 6.27 -1.85
CA VAL A 61 -5.88 5.86 -2.42
C VAL A 61 -6.16 5.23 -3.76
N LYS A 62 -5.41 5.65 -4.78
CA LYS A 62 -5.36 5.00 -6.09
C LYS A 62 -3.93 4.66 -6.44
N PHE A 63 -3.74 3.50 -7.05
CA PHE A 63 -2.45 3.16 -7.63
C PHE A 63 -2.57 2.72 -9.08
N LYS A 64 -1.45 2.87 -9.78
CA LYS A 64 -1.17 2.29 -11.09
C LYS A 64 0.25 1.77 -11.04
N THR A 65 0.43 0.48 -11.26
CA THR A 65 1.76 -0.13 -11.24
C THR A 65 1.94 -0.96 -12.49
N PHE A 66 3.15 -0.95 -13.01
CA PHE A 66 3.60 -1.73 -14.14
C PHE A 66 4.79 -2.54 -13.67
N GLY A 67 4.72 -3.86 -13.77
CA GLY A 67 5.77 -4.72 -13.25
C GLY A 67 5.29 -6.14 -13.04
N CYS A 68 6.08 -6.90 -12.29
CA CYS A 68 5.75 -8.28 -11.99
C CYS A 68 4.45 -8.41 -11.16
N GLY A 69 3.75 -9.54 -11.27
CA GLY A 69 2.50 -9.77 -10.51
C GLY A 69 2.65 -9.63 -9.00
N SER A 70 3.86 -9.86 -8.47
CA SER A 70 4.20 -9.61 -7.07
C SER A 70 4.23 -8.12 -6.72
N ALA A 71 4.74 -7.26 -7.60
CA ALA A 71 4.70 -5.80 -7.41
C ALA A 71 3.26 -5.27 -7.45
N ILE A 72 2.40 -5.82 -8.33
CA ILE A 72 0.97 -5.49 -8.37
C ILE A 72 0.29 -5.88 -7.06
N ALA A 73 0.54 -7.10 -6.57
CA ALA A 73 -0.03 -7.56 -5.32
C ALA A 73 0.43 -6.73 -4.11
N SER A 74 1.73 -6.43 -4.01
CA SER A 74 2.29 -5.56 -2.97
C SER A 74 1.69 -4.15 -3.01
N SER A 75 1.51 -3.59 -4.21
CA SER A 75 0.89 -2.28 -4.39
C SER A 75 -0.57 -2.29 -3.93
N SER A 76 -1.34 -3.31 -4.33
CA SER A 76 -2.74 -3.43 -3.95
C SER A 76 -2.90 -3.58 -2.44
N TYR A 77 -2.11 -4.43 -1.80
CA TYR A 77 -2.14 -4.61 -0.36
C TYR A 77 -1.79 -3.31 0.38
N LEU A 78 -0.74 -2.61 -0.05
CA LEU A 78 -0.36 -1.31 0.51
C LEU A 78 -1.52 -0.31 0.44
N THR A 79 -2.23 -0.24 -0.69
CA THR A 79 -3.32 0.74 -0.84
C THR A 79 -4.53 0.47 0.06
N GLU A 80 -4.77 -0.78 0.45
CA GLU A 80 -5.79 -1.09 1.45
C GLU A 80 -5.31 -0.75 2.85
N LEU A 81 -4.06 -1.07 3.16
CA LEU A 81 -3.46 -0.77 4.47
C LEU A 81 -3.45 0.73 4.77
N VAL A 82 -3.11 1.56 3.78
CA VAL A 82 -2.88 3.00 3.99
C VAL A 82 -4.16 3.83 3.95
N ARG A 83 -5.27 3.23 3.50
CA ARG A 83 -6.56 3.89 3.46
C ARG A 83 -7.10 4.04 4.88
N GLY A 84 -7.45 5.27 5.28
CA GLY A 84 -7.91 5.57 6.64
C GLY A 84 -6.79 5.75 7.66
N MET A 85 -5.52 5.61 7.27
CA MET A 85 -4.38 5.92 8.13
C MET A 85 -3.99 7.41 8.04
N THR A 86 -3.37 7.93 9.10
CA THR A 86 -2.75 9.26 9.06
C THR A 86 -1.45 9.24 8.26
N LEU A 87 -1.03 10.40 7.74
CA LEU A 87 0.23 10.53 7.01
C LEU A 87 1.45 10.02 7.80
N GLU A 88 1.47 10.24 9.12
CA GLU A 88 2.53 9.74 9.99
C GLU A 88 2.57 8.21 10.04
N GLN A 89 1.40 7.56 10.17
CA GLN A 89 1.32 6.10 10.20
C GLN A 89 1.71 5.51 8.85
N ALA A 90 1.23 6.12 7.76
CA ALA A 90 1.57 5.73 6.40
C ALA A 90 3.08 5.83 6.12
N GLY A 91 3.75 6.87 6.64
CA GLY A 91 5.21 7.04 6.52
C GLY A 91 6.04 6.07 7.38
N ARG A 92 5.43 5.44 8.40
CA ARG A 92 6.08 4.44 9.27
C ARG A 92 6.00 3.02 8.75
N ILE A 93 5.21 2.77 7.70
CA ILE A 93 5.10 1.45 7.07
C ILE A 93 6.45 1.03 6.52
N LYS A 94 6.83 -0.21 6.81
CA LYS A 94 8.09 -0.81 6.38
C LYS A 94 7.84 -1.93 5.37
N ASN A 95 8.77 -2.08 4.44
CA ASN A 95 8.81 -3.18 3.49
C ASN A 95 8.72 -4.57 4.17
N THR A 96 9.23 -4.71 5.39
CA THR A 96 9.23 -5.98 6.14
C THR A 96 7.82 -6.47 6.47
N GLU A 97 6.92 -5.57 6.83
CA GLU A 97 5.53 -5.92 7.18
C GLU A 97 4.78 -6.37 5.91
N ILE A 98 4.95 -5.65 4.80
CA ILE A 98 4.38 -5.98 3.49
C ILE A 98 4.89 -7.34 3.01
N ALA A 99 6.20 -7.58 3.12
CA ALA A 99 6.83 -8.83 2.71
C ALA A 99 6.35 -10.02 3.55
N LYS A 100 6.18 -9.81 4.86
CA LYS A 100 5.69 -10.83 5.80
C LYS A 100 4.24 -11.21 5.51
N GLU A 101 3.38 -10.23 5.28
CA GLU A 101 1.97 -10.48 4.98
C GLU A 101 1.77 -11.27 3.68
N LEU A 102 2.50 -10.89 2.64
CA LEU A 102 2.43 -11.52 1.32
C LEU A 102 3.27 -12.80 1.22
N CYS A 103 3.93 -13.21 2.32
CA CYS A 103 4.87 -14.33 2.40
C CYS A 103 5.85 -14.33 1.22
N LEU A 104 6.40 -13.16 0.90
CA LEU A 104 7.26 -13.03 -0.27
C LEU A 104 8.58 -13.76 -0.06
N PRO A 105 9.05 -14.56 -1.03
CA PRO A 105 10.37 -15.15 -0.97
C PRO A 105 11.44 -14.05 -0.98
N PRO A 106 12.63 -14.29 -0.41
CA PRO A 106 13.68 -13.27 -0.26
C PRO A 106 14.12 -12.61 -1.58
N VAL A 107 13.96 -13.32 -2.70
CA VAL A 107 14.28 -12.83 -4.05
C VAL A 107 13.35 -11.67 -4.49
N LYS A 108 12.16 -11.56 -3.90
CA LYS A 108 11.12 -10.57 -4.28
C LYS A 108 10.97 -9.40 -3.29
N LEU A 109 11.92 -9.24 -2.37
CA LEU A 109 11.89 -8.15 -1.39
C LEU A 109 11.97 -6.74 -2.03
N HIS A 110 12.53 -6.63 -3.25
CA HIS A 110 12.57 -5.37 -3.99
C HIS A 110 11.17 -4.81 -4.30
N CYS A 111 10.15 -5.66 -4.47
CA CYS A 111 8.76 -5.24 -4.69
C CYS A 111 8.19 -4.52 -3.45
N SER A 112 8.55 -4.97 -2.26
CA SER A 112 8.14 -4.34 -1.00
C SER A 112 8.88 -3.02 -0.74
N MET A 113 10.15 -2.92 -1.16
CA MET A 113 10.91 -1.67 -1.10
C MET A 113 10.31 -0.61 -2.03
N LEU A 114 9.90 -1.00 -3.23
CA LEU A 114 9.24 -0.10 -4.17
C LEU A 114 7.93 0.47 -3.58
N ALA A 115 7.15 -0.37 -2.92
CA ALA A 115 5.91 0.04 -2.26
C ALA A 115 6.17 1.05 -1.11
N GLU A 116 7.20 0.82 -0.30
CA GLU A 116 7.62 1.75 0.76
C GLU A 116 8.11 3.09 0.20
N ASP A 117 8.91 3.07 -0.87
CA ASP A 117 9.41 4.29 -1.51
C ASP A 117 8.25 5.09 -2.14
N ALA A 118 7.29 4.40 -2.75
CA ALA A 118 6.10 5.01 -3.37
C ALA A 118 5.31 5.85 -2.36
N ILE A 119 5.11 5.33 -1.15
CA ILE A 119 4.34 6.03 -0.14
C ILE A 119 5.08 7.23 0.43
N LYS A 120 6.38 7.09 0.71
CA LYS A 120 7.23 8.20 1.15
C LYS A 120 7.26 9.32 0.10
N SER A 121 7.39 8.96 -1.17
CA SER A 121 7.36 9.90 -2.30
C SER A 121 6.00 10.62 -2.40
N ALA A 122 4.88 9.89 -2.28
CA ALA A 122 3.55 10.48 -2.32
C ALA A 122 3.28 11.45 -1.16
N ILE A 123 3.71 11.07 0.05
CA ILE A 123 3.61 11.89 1.26
C ILE A 123 4.48 13.15 1.13
N SER A 124 5.73 13.02 0.68
CA SER A 124 6.63 14.15 0.45
C SER A 124 6.07 15.14 -0.58
N ASN A 125 5.45 14.64 -1.65
CA ASN A 125 4.78 15.47 -2.64
C ASN A 125 3.59 16.24 -2.04
N TYR A 126 2.82 15.62 -1.15
CA TYR A 126 1.74 16.30 -0.42
C TYR A 126 2.28 17.40 0.51
N TYR A 127 3.33 17.11 1.29
CA TYR A 127 3.98 18.12 2.15
C TYR A 127 4.57 19.29 1.35
N THR A 128 5.12 19.03 0.17
CA THR A 128 5.64 20.08 -0.72
C THR A 128 4.54 21.03 -1.20
N LYS A 129 3.32 20.51 -1.42
CA LYS A 129 2.15 21.31 -1.78
C LYS A 129 1.53 22.03 -0.58
N ASN A 130 1.64 21.44 0.61
CA ASN A 130 1.08 21.94 1.87
C ASN A 130 2.17 22.21 2.91
N PRO A 131 2.89 23.34 2.83
CA PRO A 131 4.00 23.67 3.74
C PRO A 131 3.59 23.89 5.21
N ASN A 132 2.28 23.94 5.51
CA ASN A 132 1.73 24.03 6.87
C ASN A 132 1.46 22.66 7.52
N ALA A 133 1.60 21.54 6.79
CA ALA A 133 1.46 20.22 7.38
C ALA A 133 2.75 19.88 8.15
N ARG A 134 2.64 19.79 9.47
CA ARG A 134 3.71 19.57 10.45
C ARG A 134 4.72 18.52 9.94
N GLN A 135 5.94 18.96 9.61
CA GLN A 135 7.03 18.09 9.21
C GLN A 135 7.39 17.18 10.39
N THR A 136 6.99 15.93 10.33
CA THR A 136 7.34 14.95 11.35
C THR A 136 8.66 14.31 10.98
N ASP A 137 9.63 14.49 11.87
CA ASP A 137 10.97 13.94 11.85
C ASP A 137 11.00 12.48 11.36
N LEU A 138 11.46 12.27 10.12
CA LEU A 138 11.63 10.94 9.52
C LEU A 138 12.91 10.23 10.04
N GLY A 139 13.57 10.78 11.06
CA GLY A 139 14.78 10.25 11.67
C GLY A 139 14.57 9.79 13.12
N GLY A 140 13.81 8.72 13.36
CA GLY A 140 13.63 8.26 14.74
C GLY A 140 13.03 6.88 14.90
N LYS A 141 13.80 5.97 15.48
CA LYS A 141 13.50 4.56 15.76
C LYS A 141 12.07 4.29 16.26
N GLY A 142 11.39 3.39 15.56
CA GLY A 142 10.34 2.47 16.02
C GLY A 142 9.57 2.85 17.28
N ALA A 143 8.48 3.60 17.11
CA ALA A 143 7.37 3.54 18.05
C ALA A 143 6.44 2.39 17.66
N PRO A 144 5.96 1.57 18.61
CA PRO A 144 5.09 0.43 18.32
C PRO A 144 3.76 0.91 17.73
N LEU A 145 3.31 0.17 16.70
CA LEU A 145 2.08 0.41 15.95
C LEU A 145 0.86 0.42 16.89
N PRO A 146 -0.09 1.36 16.76
CA PRO A 146 -1.43 1.14 17.27
C PRO A 146 -2.07 0.01 16.45
N LYS A 147 -2.60 -1.01 17.14
CA LYS A 147 -3.27 -2.14 16.52
C LYS A 147 -4.49 -1.61 15.75
N VAL A 148 -4.42 -1.64 14.44
CA VAL A 148 -5.62 -1.53 13.59
C VAL A 148 -6.26 -2.91 13.62
N GLU A 149 -7.31 -3.06 14.42
CA GLU A 149 -8.22 -4.21 14.37
C GLU A 149 -8.90 -4.20 12.99
N ILE A 150 -8.35 -5.00 12.08
CA ILE A 150 -9.02 -5.32 10.82
C ILE A 150 -10.09 -6.34 11.21
N GLU A 151 -11.34 -5.87 11.34
CA GLU A 151 -12.50 -6.71 11.56
C GLU A 151 -12.48 -7.91 10.59
N THR A 152 -12.38 -9.09 11.19
CA THR A 152 -12.47 -10.37 10.49
C THR A 152 -13.88 -10.48 9.94
N ILE A 153 -14.04 -10.31 8.62
CA ILE A 153 -15.29 -10.62 7.94
C ILE A 153 -15.50 -12.13 8.09
N SER A 154 -16.37 -12.46 9.04
CA SER A 154 -16.87 -13.79 9.35
C SER A 154 -17.39 -14.47 8.08
N ALA A 155 -16.73 -15.56 7.68
CA ALA A 155 -17.27 -16.48 6.69
C ALA A 155 -18.48 -17.20 7.31
N GLY A 156 -19.60 -17.11 6.60
CA GLY A 156 -20.93 -17.54 7.05
C GLY A 156 -21.04 -19.00 7.46
N GLN A 157 -21.94 -19.21 8.42
CA GLN A 157 -22.42 -20.49 8.92
C GLN A 157 -23.01 -21.38 7.81
N PRO A 158 -22.82 -22.71 7.83
CA PRO A 158 -23.76 -23.61 7.19
C PRO A 158 -25.00 -23.78 8.07
N SER A 159 -26.14 -23.62 7.40
CA SER A 159 -27.51 -23.68 7.88
C SER A 159 -27.84 -25.00 8.60
N ALA A 160 -28.51 -24.89 9.75
CA ALA A 160 -29.24 -25.98 10.37
C ALA A 160 -30.59 -26.16 9.65
N ILE A 161 -30.91 -27.38 9.24
CA ILE A 161 -32.26 -27.78 8.87
C ILE A 161 -32.54 -29.11 9.56
N ALA A 162 -33.39 -29.04 10.58
CA ALA A 162 -34.04 -30.18 11.20
C ALA A 162 -35.45 -30.28 10.63
N ALA A 163 -35.82 -31.47 10.17
CA ALA A 163 -37.19 -31.98 10.11
C ALA A 163 -37.09 -33.51 10.12
#